data_AF-A0A3D4GRL7-F1
#
_entry.id   AF-A0A3D4GRL7-F1
#
_cell.length_a   1.000
_cell.length_b   1.000
_cell.length_c   1.000
_cell.angle_alpha   90.00
_cell.angle_beta   90.00
_cell.angle_gamma   90.00
#
_symmetry.space_group_name_H-M   'P 1'
#
loop_
_entity.id
_entity.type
_entity.pdbx_description
1 polymer ?
#
loop_
_entity_poly.entity_id
_entity_poly.type
_entity_poly.pdbx_seq_one_letter_code
_entity_poly.pdbx_strand_id
1 'polypeptide(L)'
;MQRFAKWSVRHPGEYQSIVEVLLSNRSLTPEDISNSPDVLQDPCGMQDMGTLTRRILDAIERNERIVVFGDYDVDGVTSTAVLLDFLDKVGADVMPLLPDRFRDGYGM
;
A
#
# COMPACT_ATOMS: atom_id res chain seq x y z
N MET A 1 -36.90 -0.14 14.74
CA MET A 1 -35.54 0.31 14.39
C MET A 1 -34.62 0.00 15.55
N GLN A 2 -33.76 -1.02 15.44
CA GLN A 2 -32.96 -1.51 16.57
C GLN A 2 -31.83 -0.52 16.88
N ARG A 3 -31.88 0.11 18.06
CA ARG A 3 -31.03 1.24 18.48
C ARG A 3 -29.70 0.84 19.16
N PHE A 4 -29.41 -0.47 19.28
CA PHE A 4 -28.25 -0.96 20.02
C PHE A 4 -27.48 -2.01 19.23
N ALA A 5 -26.14 -2.01 19.40
CA ALA A 5 -25.24 -2.99 18.81
C ALA A 5 -25.58 -4.41 19.31
N LYS A 6 -25.61 -5.38 18.38
CA LYS A 6 -25.68 -6.80 18.73
C LYS A 6 -24.27 -7.32 18.91
N TRP A 7 -23.99 -7.86 20.09
CA TRP A 7 -22.72 -8.50 20.41
C TRP A 7 -22.85 -10.00 20.20
N SER A 8 -21.82 -10.62 19.62
CA SER A 8 -21.68 -12.06 19.55
C SER A 8 -20.30 -12.48 20.06
N VAL A 9 -20.29 -13.56 20.86
CA VAL A 9 -19.05 -14.15 21.37
C VAL A 9 -18.52 -15.08 20.28
N ARG A 10 -17.32 -14.79 19.75
CA ARG A 10 -16.70 -15.60 18.69
C ARG A 10 -16.00 -16.87 19.19
N HIS A 11 -15.58 -16.89 20.45
CA HIS A 11 -14.94 -18.05 21.07
C HIS A 11 -15.63 -18.40 22.40
N PRO A 12 -16.80 -19.07 22.37
CA PRO A 12 -17.48 -19.50 23.58
C PRO A 12 -16.78 -20.75 24.15
N GLY A 13 -16.04 -20.59 25.25
CA GLY A 13 -15.37 -21.71 25.93
C GLY A 13 -14.13 -21.28 26.71
N GLU A 14 -13.52 -22.23 27.42
CA GLU A 14 -12.23 -22.04 28.08
C GLU A 14 -11.10 -21.97 27.04
N TYR A 15 -10.07 -21.19 27.33
CA TYR A 15 -8.88 -21.06 26.49
C TYR A 15 -7.66 -20.85 27.38
N GLN A 16 -6.50 -21.30 26.89
CA GLN A 16 -5.23 -21.18 27.61
C GLN A 16 -4.50 -19.88 27.28
N SER A 17 -4.70 -19.35 26.06
CA SER A 17 -4.04 -18.14 25.56
C SER A 17 -5.03 -17.23 24.85
N ILE A 18 -5.13 -15.98 25.32
CA ILE A 18 -5.94 -14.95 24.65
C ILE A 18 -5.37 -14.59 23.27
N VAL A 19 -4.05 -14.69 23.09
CA VAL A 19 -3.37 -14.38 21.83
C VAL A 19 -3.78 -15.38 20.76
N GLU A 20 -3.76 -16.68 21.06
CA GLU A 20 -4.16 -17.74 20.13
C GLU A 20 -5.64 -17.63 19.73
N VAL A 21 -6.51 -17.26 20.68
CA VAL A 21 -7.93 -16.99 20.38
C VAL A 21 -8.08 -15.79 19.44
N LEU A 22 -7.30 -14.72 19.64
CA LEU A 22 -7.37 -13.53 18.78
C LEU A 22 -6.82 -13.79 17.36
N LEU A 23 -5.80 -14.63 17.23
CA LEU A 23 -5.22 -15.02 15.94
C LEU A 23 -6.15 -15.97 15.18
N SER A 24 -6.66 -17.02 15.83
CA SER A 24 -7.59 -17.97 15.22
C SER A 24 -8.89 -17.30 14.75
N ASN A 25 -9.41 -16.31 15.50
CA ASN A 25 -10.56 -15.49 15.09
C ASN A 25 -10.33 -14.67 13.81
N ARG A 26 -9.07 -14.47 13.41
CA ARG A 26 -8.65 -13.79 12.17
C ARG A 26 -8.11 -14.75 11.12
N SER A 27 -8.18 -16.06 11.35
CA SER A 27 -7.58 -17.10 10.51
C SER A 27 -6.05 -16.96 10.37
N LEU A 28 -5.38 -16.56 11.47
CA LEU A 28 -3.93 -16.37 11.52
C LEU A 28 -3.28 -17.33 12.52
N THR A 29 -2.00 -17.62 12.32
CA THR A 29 -1.09 -18.28 13.27
C THR A 29 -0.04 -17.28 13.79
N PRO A 30 0.73 -17.63 14.84
CA PRO A 30 1.84 -16.79 15.31
C PRO A 30 2.89 -16.50 14.23
N GLU A 31 3.08 -17.40 13.27
CA GLU A 31 4.00 -17.21 12.14
C GLU A 31 3.51 -16.12 11.19
N ASP A 32 2.20 -16.00 10.98
CA ASP A 32 1.61 -14.99 10.08
C ASP A 32 1.79 -13.54 10.59
N ILE A 33 2.04 -13.36 11.89
CA ILE A 33 2.33 -12.05 12.49
C ILE A 33 3.83 -11.77 12.62
N SER A 34 4.67 -12.63 12.04
CA SER A 34 6.10 -12.38 11.92
C SER A 34 6.34 -11.16 11.03
N ASN A 35 6.84 -10.07 11.61
CA ASN A 35 7.06 -8.80 10.92
C ASN A 35 8.50 -8.61 10.44
N SER A 36 9.20 -9.68 10.02
CA SER A 36 10.54 -9.53 9.46
C SER A 36 10.46 -8.94 8.04
N PRO A 37 11.28 -7.95 7.67
CA PRO A 37 11.42 -7.53 6.28
C PRO A 37 11.75 -8.68 5.32
N ASP A 38 12.37 -9.75 5.83
CA ASP A 38 12.74 -10.93 5.05
C ASP A 38 11.54 -11.72 4.51
N VAL A 39 10.33 -11.50 5.04
CA VAL A 39 9.10 -12.15 4.57
C VAL A 39 8.40 -11.37 3.45
N LEU A 40 8.92 -10.19 3.08
CA LEU A 40 8.38 -9.41 1.96
C LEU A 40 8.63 -10.13 0.64
N GLN A 41 7.61 -10.15 -0.22
CA GLN A 41 7.75 -10.71 -1.56
C GLN A 41 8.65 -9.83 -2.43
N ASP A 42 9.40 -10.45 -3.34
CA ASP A 42 10.17 -9.72 -4.34
C ASP A 42 9.21 -8.91 -5.24
N PRO A 43 9.33 -7.55 -5.27
CA PRO A 43 8.48 -6.72 -6.10
C PRO A 43 8.63 -7.02 -7.61
N CYS A 44 9.75 -7.64 -8.03
CA CYS A 44 9.93 -8.07 -9.43
C CYS A 44 8.94 -9.15 -9.86
N GLY A 45 8.28 -9.82 -8.91
CA GLY A 45 7.18 -10.76 -9.18
C GLY A 45 5.86 -10.10 -9.58
N MET A 46 5.74 -8.78 -9.41
CA MET A 46 4.55 -8.04 -9.85
C MET A 46 4.45 -8.01 -11.38
N GLN A 47 3.23 -8.07 -11.89
CA GLN A 47 2.98 -7.99 -13.32
C GLN A 47 3.60 -6.73 -13.92
N ASP A 48 4.28 -6.90 -15.06
CA ASP A 48 4.92 -5.84 -15.84
C ASP A 48 6.01 -5.02 -15.13
N MET A 49 6.46 -5.42 -13.94
CA MET A 49 7.46 -4.67 -13.16
C MET A 49 8.76 -4.43 -13.95
N GLY A 50 9.28 -5.46 -14.64
CA GLY A 50 10.48 -5.31 -15.46
C GLY A 50 10.30 -4.40 -16.69
N THR A 51 9.08 -4.27 -17.21
CA THR A 51 8.79 -3.32 -18.31
C THR A 51 8.64 -1.90 -17.79
N LEU A 52 7.95 -1.72 -16.64
CA LEU A 52 7.79 -0.44 -15.97
C LEU A 52 9.16 0.16 -15.58
N THR A 53 10.00 -0.61 -14.90
CA THR A 53 11.33 -0.15 -14.45
C THR A 53 12.19 0.30 -15.63
N ARG A 54 12.21 -0.47 -16.74
CA ARG A 54 12.95 -0.07 -17.95
C ARG A 54 12.44 1.24 -18.53
N ARG A 55 11.12 1.44 -18.61
CA ARG A 55 10.53 2.68 -19.13
C ARG A 55 10.90 3.91 -18.29
N ILE A 56 10.94 3.75 -16.96
CA ILE A 56 11.32 4.82 -16.03
C ILE A 56 12.81 5.13 -16.18
N LEU A 57 13.68 4.11 -16.25
CA LEU A 57 15.11 4.29 -16.48
C LEU A 57 15.39 5.01 -17.79
N ASP A 58 14.73 4.60 -18.89
CA ASP A 58 14.84 5.27 -20.19
C ASP A 58 14.42 6.75 -20.11
N ALA A 59 13.37 7.07 -19.35
CA ALA A 59 12.92 8.46 -19.14
C ALA A 59 14.00 9.29 -18.43
N ILE A 60 14.61 8.73 -17.38
CA ILE A 60 15.66 9.38 -16.60
C ILE A 60 16.89 9.63 -17.50
N GLU A 61 17.36 8.61 -18.22
CA GLU A 61 18.53 8.72 -19.10
C GLU A 61 18.34 9.77 -20.21
N ARG A 62 17.11 9.91 -20.69
CA ARG A 62 16.75 10.86 -21.76
C ARG A 62 16.35 12.23 -21.25
N ASN A 63 16.38 12.47 -19.93
CA ASN A 63 15.87 13.69 -19.29
C ASN A 63 14.43 14.02 -19.71
N GLU A 64 13.59 12.98 -19.85
CA GLU A 64 12.15 13.15 -20.05
C GLU A 64 11.50 13.59 -18.73
N ARG A 65 10.54 14.50 -18.80
CA ARG A 65 9.74 14.84 -17.62
C ARG A 65 8.85 13.66 -17.22
N ILE A 66 8.92 13.29 -15.95
CA ILE A 66 8.08 12.26 -15.33
C ILE A 66 7.01 12.96 -14.50
N VAL A 67 5.74 12.61 -14.75
CA VAL A 67 4.62 13.07 -13.93
C VAL A 67 4.12 11.90 -13.09
N VAL A 68 4.15 12.04 -11.78
CA VAL A 68 3.58 11.06 -10.85
C VAL A 68 2.13 11.45 -10.57
N PHE A 69 1.19 10.72 -11.18
CA PHE A 69 -0.23 10.89 -10.90
C PHE A 69 -0.60 10.07 -9.66
N GLY A 70 -0.95 10.76 -8.58
CA GLY A 70 -1.35 10.15 -7.31
C GLY A 70 -2.86 10.19 -7.09
N ASP A 71 -3.29 9.63 -5.97
CA ASP A 71 -4.67 9.76 -5.46
C ASP A 71 -4.70 10.67 -4.23
N TYR A 72 -5.88 11.18 -3.90
CA TYR A 72 -6.08 12.18 -2.83
C TYR A 72 -6.12 11.59 -1.42
N ASP A 73 -6.24 10.26 -1.29
CA ASP A 73 -6.25 9.59 0.00
C ASP A 73 -4.83 9.39 0.57
N VAL A 74 -4.75 8.87 1.79
CA VAL A 74 -3.49 8.84 2.54
C VAL A 74 -2.46 7.95 1.86
N ASP A 75 -2.87 6.79 1.35
CA ASP A 75 -2.01 5.88 0.61
C ASP A 75 -1.61 6.44 -0.76
N GLY A 76 -2.51 7.10 -1.48
CA GLY A 76 -2.19 7.81 -2.72
C GLY A 76 -1.15 8.92 -2.54
N VAL A 77 -1.35 9.79 -1.56
CA VAL A 77 -0.44 10.90 -1.25
C VAL A 77 0.92 10.38 -0.75
N THR A 78 0.91 9.36 0.13
CA THR A 78 2.16 8.80 0.68
C THR A 78 2.97 8.11 -0.40
N SER A 79 2.33 7.31 -1.26
CA SER A 79 3.02 6.62 -2.37
C SER A 79 3.61 7.61 -3.36
N THR A 80 2.86 8.69 -3.67
CA THR A 80 3.34 9.78 -4.53
C THR A 80 4.57 10.45 -3.93
N ALA A 81 4.56 10.76 -2.63
CA ALA A 81 5.69 11.37 -1.95
C ALA A 81 6.95 10.48 -1.98
N VAL A 82 6.80 9.17 -1.77
CA VAL A 82 7.91 8.20 -1.85
C VAL A 82 8.51 8.17 -3.26
N LEU A 83 7.68 8.14 -4.30
CA LEU A 83 8.15 8.13 -5.69
C LEU A 83 8.85 9.45 -6.06
N LEU A 84 8.29 10.59 -5.66
CA LEU A 84 8.92 11.89 -5.87
C LEU A 84 10.30 11.98 -5.21
N ASP A 85 10.40 11.59 -3.94
CA ASP A 85 11.66 11.63 -3.18
C ASP A 85 12.73 10.75 -3.84
N PHE A 86 12.37 9.55 -4.29
CA PHE A 86 13.29 8.67 -5.01
C PHE A 86 13.72 9.27 -6.36
N LEU A 87 12.76 9.72 -7.18
CA LEU A 87 13.02 10.23 -8.53
C LEU A 87 13.86 11.52 -8.50
N ASP A 88 13.59 12.41 -7.55
CA ASP A 88 14.39 13.62 -7.34
C ASP A 88 15.84 13.28 -6.94
N LYS A 89 16.02 12.34 -6.00
CA LYS A 89 17.35 11.89 -5.55
C LYS A 89 18.20 11.25 -6.65
N VAL A 90 17.58 10.62 -7.63
CA VAL A 90 18.28 10.05 -8.80
C VAL A 90 18.41 11.04 -9.96
N GLY A 91 17.98 12.30 -9.77
CA GLY A 91 18.19 13.40 -10.72
C GLY A 91 17.15 13.49 -11.84
N ALA A 92 15.98 12.89 -11.70
CA ALA A 92 14.91 12.98 -12.69
C ALA A 92 14.20 14.36 -12.66
N ASP A 93 13.75 14.85 -13.82
CA ASP A 93 12.77 15.95 -13.88
C ASP A 93 11.38 15.39 -13.55
N VAL A 94 10.96 15.53 -12.29
CA VAL A 94 9.73 14.94 -11.77
C VAL A 94 8.77 15.98 -11.19
N MET A 95 7.46 15.78 -11.39
CA MET A 95 6.43 16.55 -10.69
C MET A 95 5.21 15.70 -10.30
N PRO A 96 4.54 16.03 -9.19
CA PRO A 96 3.28 15.39 -8.83
C PRO A 96 2.08 15.97 -9.59
N LEU A 97 1.04 15.15 -9.72
CA LEU A 97 -0.32 15.59 -10.00
C LEU A 97 -1.27 14.82 -9.08
N LEU A 98 -2.01 15.54 -8.23
CA LEU A 98 -3.00 14.96 -7.32
C LEU A 98 -4.40 15.49 -7.68
N PRO A 99 -5.43 14.63 -7.75
CA PRO A 99 -6.79 15.05 -8.05
C PRO A 99 -7.42 15.83 -6.89
N ASP A 100 -8.32 16.75 -7.19
CA ASP A 100 -9.22 17.34 -6.21
C ASP A 100 -10.41 16.40 -5.98
N ARG A 101 -10.52 15.89 -4.76
CA ARG A 101 -11.57 14.95 -4.36
C ARG A 101 -12.99 15.40 -4.70
N PHE A 102 -13.27 16.70 -4.62
CA PHE A 102 -14.62 17.24 -4.79
C PHE A 102 -14.91 17.67 -6.22
N ARG A 103 -13.88 18.03 -6.99
CA ARG A 103 -14.02 18.48 -8.38
C ARG A 103 -13.82 17.35 -9.38
N ASP A 104 -12.82 16.51 -9.15
CA ASP A 104 -12.34 15.53 -10.11
C ASP A 104 -12.85 14.12 -9.80
N GLY A 105 -13.24 13.85 -8.56
CA GLY A 105 -13.72 12.53 -8.13
C GLY A 105 -12.59 11.59 -7.71
N TYR A 106 -12.78 10.27 -7.91
CA TYR A 106 -11.77 9.24 -7.59
C TYR A 106 -11.09 8.76 -8.87
N GLY A 107 -9.76 8.88 -8.94
CA GLY A 107 -8.96 8.44 -10.08
C GLY A 107 -8.75 9.50 -11.18
N MET A 108 -8.70 9.04 -12.44
CA MET A 108 -8.58 9.87 -13.65
C MET A 108 -9.94 10.27 -14.23
#